data_AF-A0A3V2I8C5-F1
#
_entry.id   AF-A0A3V2I8C5-F1
#
_cell.length_a   1.000
_cell.length_b   1.000
_cell.length_c   1.000
_cell.angle_alpha   90.00
_cell.angle_beta   90.00
_cell.angle_gamma   90.00
#
_symmetry.space_group_name_H-M   'P 1'
#
loop_
_entity.id
_entity.type
_entity.pdbx_description
1 polymer ?
#
loop_
_entity_poly.entity_id
_entity_poly.type
_entity_poly.pdbx_seq_one_letter_code
_entity_poly.pdbx_strand_id
1 'polypeptide(L)'
;MELKTITEQFPPLPVDELVTGINNFPQYNIAMKKEFLAKLIKNHPLLSVNWGKGSSYYRARYMGNDASPIDHVSKILCPPKEIRSYGRIDSDEYEILYTASSKNTALNELKTYNNSFGYYAIATFCIYDSIKVLPIGELSHTQITGRGMFLGNQSQSIIKFINACNPDEVTRLLITDKFLSDSLMSDDYNITSYVANCIFEKKSDISVIAYPSKQFSGGINFAIKNNMIWNHFGINAVRYAQIRHLACGYFEERNTRHVKGITQRGKLIWDENHADDQYYACPLEPLWTPGQSI
;
A
#
# COMPACT_ATOMS: atom_id res chain seq x y z
N MET A 1 -15.04 -29.83 -21.01
CA MET A 1 -15.66 -28.76 -20.19
C MET A 1 -14.89 -27.49 -20.55
N GLU A 2 -15.52 -26.54 -21.23
CA GLU A 2 -14.85 -25.29 -21.62
C GLU A 2 -14.55 -24.46 -20.36
N LEU A 3 -13.32 -23.95 -20.25
CA LEU A 3 -12.93 -23.06 -19.16
C LEU A 3 -13.59 -21.70 -19.41
N LYS A 4 -14.46 -21.29 -18.48
CA LYS A 4 -15.09 -19.97 -18.55
C LYS A 4 -14.07 -18.84 -18.47
N THR A 5 -14.24 -17.82 -19.29
CA THR A 5 -13.46 -16.59 -19.25
C THR A 5 -13.74 -15.80 -17.95
N ILE A 6 -12.92 -14.78 -17.66
CA ILE A 6 -13.11 -14.00 -16.42
C ILE A 6 -14.40 -13.18 -16.45
N THR A 7 -14.83 -12.68 -17.62
CA THR A 7 -16.07 -11.92 -17.77
C THR A 7 -17.31 -12.82 -17.76
N GLU A 8 -17.18 -14.10 -18.14
CA GLU A 8 -18.26 -15.08 -17.95
C GLU A 8 -18.46 -15.48 -16.47
N GLN A 9 -17.37 -15.49 -15.69
CA GLN A 9 -17.42 -15.75 -14.25
C GLN A 9 -17.85 -14.52 -13.45
N PHE A 10 -17.44 -13.35 -13.91
CA PHE A 10 -17.70 -12.04 -13.31
C PHE A 10 -18.26 -11.08 -14.36
N PRO A 11 -19.55 -11.22 -14.72
CA PRO A 11 -20.16 -10.39 -15.74
C PRO A 11 -20.08 -8.91 -15.37
N PRO A 12 -19.48 -8.06 -16.21
CA PRO A 12 -19.49 -6.61 -15.97
C PRO A 12 -20.91 -6.09 -16.09
N LEU A 13 -21.17 -4.93 -15.48
CA LEU A 13 -22.47 -4.25 -15.62
C LEU A 13 -22.78 -3.96 -17.09
N PRO A 14 -24.08 -3.86 -17.48
CA PRO A 14 -24.47 -3.40 -18.80
C PRO A 14 -23.85 -2.03 -19.13
N VAL A 15 -23.54 -1.80 -20.42
CA VAL A 15 -22.82 -0.59 -20.86
C VAL A 15 -23.52 0.70 -20.45
N ASP A 16 -24.83 0.79 -20.69
CA ASP A 16 -25.61 2.00 -20.38
C ASP A 16 -25.63 2.26 -18.88
N GLU A 17 -25.82 1.21 -18.08
CA GLU A 17 -25.82 1.32 -16.62
C GLU A 17 -24.46 1.79 -16.09
N LEU A 18 -23.38 1.19 -16.58
CA LEU A 18 -22.00 1.54 -16.19
C LEU A 18 -21.67 2.99 -16.56
N VAL A 19 -21.94 3.39 -17.81
CA VAL A 19 -21.62 4.71 -18.33
C VAL A 19 -22.46 5.80 -17.66
N THR A 20 -23.78 5.59 -17.55
CA THR A 20 -24.67 6.52 -16.84
C THR A 20 -24.28 6.67 -15.37
N GLY A 21 -23.96 5.56 -14.69
CA GLY A 21 -23.54 5.58 -13.29
C GLY A 21 -22.23 6.35 -13.08
N ILE A 22 -21.21 6.09 -13.91
CA ILE A 22 -19.92 6.79 -13.83
C ILE A 22 -20.06 8.28 -14.13
N ASN A 23 -20.78 8.65 -15.20
CA ASN A 23 -20.91 10.05 -15.61
C ASN A 23 -21.69 10.89 -14.59
N ASN A 24 -22.68 10.30 -13.91
CA ASN A 24 -23.46 10.97 -12.88
C ASN A 24 -22.84 10.90 -11.49
N PHE A 25 -21.82 10.04 -11.29
CA PHE A 25 -21.19 9.81 -9.99
C PHE A 25 -20.75 11.09 -9.26
N PRO A 26 -20.16 12.11 -9.91
CA PRO A 26 -19.80 13.35 -9.23
C PRO A 26 -20.99 14.05 -8.56
N GLN A 27 -22.18 13.92 -9.14
CA GLN A 27 -23.42 14.57 -8.68
C GLN A 27 -24.23 13.72 -7.69
N TYR A 28 -23.86 12.45 -7.53
CA TYR A 28 -24.49 11.58 -6.53
C TYR A 28 -24.20 12.08 -5.11
N ASN A 29 -25.23 11.98 -4.26
CA ASN A 29 -25.01 12.09 -2.82
C ASN A 29 -24.19 10.89 -2.30
N ILE A 30 -23.71 10.97 -1.06
CA ILE A 30 -22.80 9.96 -0.52
C ILE A 30 -23.39 8.54 -0.49
N ALA A 31 -24.70 8.40 -0.23
CA ALA A 31 -25.37 7.11 -0.18
C ALA A 31 -25.42 6.47 -1.58
N MET A 32 -25.80 7.25 -2.59
CA MET A 32 -25.83 6.79 -3.99
C MET A 32 -24.43 6.43 -4.50
N LYS A 33 -23.41 7.21 -4.13
CA LYS A 33 -22.01 6.89 -4.45
C LYS A 33 -21.60 5.54 -3.87
N LYS A 34 -21.90 5.31 -2.60
CA LYS A 34 -21.61 4.04 -1.91
C LYS A 34 -22.35 2.87 -2.55
N GLU A 35 -23.64 3.01 -2.82
CA GLU A 35 -24.44 1.96 -3.47
C GLU A 35 -23.87 1.57 -4.85
N PHE A 36 -23.53 2.56 -5.68
CA PHE A 36 -22.94 2.32 -6.99
C PHE A 36 -21.58 1.63 -6.89
N LEU A 37 -20.70 2.09 -6.00
CA LEU A 37 -19.38 1.48 -5.77
C LEU A 37 -19.50 0.03 -5.28
N ALA A 38 -20.41 -0.24 -4.33
CA ALA A 38 -20.66 -1.61 -3.86
C ALA A 38 -21.13 -2.52 -4.99
N LYS A 39 -22.02 -2.02 -5.86
CA LYS A 39 -22.48 -2.75 -7.05
C LYS A 39 -21.33 -3.06 -8.00
N LEU A 40 -20.45 -2.10 -8.29
CA LEU A 40 -19.27 -2.32 -9.12
C LEU A 40 -18.33 -3.36 -8.50
N ILE A 41 -17.97 -3.19 -7.23
CA ILE A 41 -17.05 -4.10 -6.51
C ILE A 41 -17.63 -5.51 -6.45
N LYS A 42 -18.94 -5.66 -6.23
CA LYS A 42 -19.63 -6.96 -6.22
C LYS A 42 -19.43 -7.73 -7.53
N ASN A 43 -19.50 -7.06 -8.67
CA ASN A 43 -19.37 -7.70 -9.98
C ASN A 43 -17.91 -7.78 -10.46
N HIS A 44 -17.03 -6.84 -10.08
CA HIS A 44 -15.65 -6.77 -10.58
C HIS A 44 -14.76 -7.93 -10.10
N PRO A 45 -14.01 -8.63 -10.95
CA PRO A 45 -13.05 -9.63 -10.49
C PRO A 45 -11.91 -8.99 -9.67
N LEU A 46 -11.79 -9.39 -8.41
CA LEU A 46 -10.76 -8.94 -7.48
C LEU A 46 -9.54 -9.88 -7.55
N LEU A 47 -8.67 -9.63 -8.52
CA LEU A 47 -7.45 -10.40 -8.73
C LEU A 47 -6.42 -10.09 -7.63
N SER A 48 -5.94 -11.13 -6.96
CA SER A 48 -4.91 -11.03 -5.93
C SER A 48 -3.72 -11.91 -6.30
N VAL A 49 -2.54 -11.51 -5.85
CA VAL A 49 -1.31 -12.26 -6.03
C VAL A 49 -0.72 -12.67 -4.69
N ASN A 50 -0.06 -13.83 -4.68
CA ASN A 50 0.72 -14.26 -3.53
C ASN A 50 2.12 -13.67 -3.65
N TRP A 51 2.49 -12.80 -2.72
CA TRP A 51 3.84 -12.26 -2.61
C TRP A 51 4.63 -13.02 -1.56
N GLY A 52 5.77 -13.57 -1.97
CA GLY A 52 6.65 -14.35 -1.12
C GLY A 52 7.75 -13.53 -0.46
N LYS A 53 8.70 -14.25 0.14
CA LYS A 53 9.88 -13.70 0.81
C LYS A 53 10.75 -12.85 -0.13
N GLY A 54 11.50 -11.92 0.46
CA GLY A 54 12.53 -11.12 -0.22
C GLY A 54 12.09 -9.71 -0.64
N SER A 55 10.80 -9.39 -0.54
CA SER A 55 10.30 -8.03 -0.76
C SER A 55 10.41 -7.17 0.50
N SER A 56 10.88 -5.94 0.34
CA SER A 56 11.02 -4.94 1.41
C SER A 56 9.98 -3.83 1.29
N TYR A 57 9.44 -3.41 2.42
CA TYR A 57 8.39 -2.40 2.53
C TYR A 57 8.79 -1.33 3.51
N TYR A 58 8.62 -0.08 3.12
CA TYR A 58 9.18 1.05 3.85
C TYR A 58 8.07 1.86 4.50
N ARG A 59 8.29 2.28 5.74
CA ARG A 59 7.45 3.27 6.42
C ARG A 59 8.34 4.36 6.98
N ALA A 60 8.00 5.60 6.70
CA ALA A 60 8.69 6.75 7.26
C ALA A 60 7.75 7.49 8.21
N ARG A 61 8.31 8.14 9.22
CA ARG A 61 7.61 9.04 10.12
C ARG A 61 8.46 10.25 10.41
N TYR A 62 7.86 11.43 10.27
CA TYR A 62 8.47 12.69 10.68
C TYR A 62 8.47 12.79 12.21
N MET A 63 9.62 13.15 12.77
CA MET A 63 9.88 13.23 14.21
C MET A 63 10.21 14.65 14.68
N GLY A 64 10.06 15.64 13.80
CA GLY A 64 10.36 17.03 14.12
C GLY A 64 11.86 17.31 14.12
N ASN A 65 12.29 18.18 15.03
CA ASN A 65 13.70 18.55 15.19
C ASN A 65 14.39 17.82 16.36
N ASP A 66 13.75 16.81 16.93
CA ASP A 66 14.31 16.05 18.05
C ASP A 66 15.41 15.11 17.56
N ALA A 67 16.62 15.31 18.08
CA ALA A 67 17.77 14.46 17.78
C ALA A 67 17.71 13.11 18.49
N SER A 68 16.86 12.96 19.49
CA SER A 68 16.68 11.73 20.26
C SER A 68 15.98 10.68 19.41
N PRO A 69 16.63 9.54 19.10
CA PRO A 69 15.97 8.48 18.37
C PRO A 69 14.79 7.90 19.15
N ILE A 70 13.82 7.34 18.43
CA ILE A 70 12.71 6.61 19.04
C ILE A 70 13.21 5.44 19.88
N ASP A 71 12.53 5.14 20.97
CA ASP A 71 12.91 4.11 21.94
C ASP A 71 12.23 2.75 21.71
N HIS A 72 11.14 2.73 20.94
CA HIS A 72 10.26 1.57 20.85
C HIS A 72 9.64 1.38 19.45
N VAL A 73 9.46 0.12 19.03
CA VAL A 73 8.86 -0.25 17.74
C VAL A 73 7.45 0.30 17.53
N SER A 74 6.68 0.52 18.61
CA SER A 74 5.32 1.11 18.51
C SER A 74 5.32 2.47 17.83
N LYS A 75 6.44 3.20 17.86
CA LYS A 75 6.57 4.48 17.16
C LYS A 75 6.55 4.33 15.64
N ILE A 76 6.92 3.18 15.07
CA ILE A 76 6.92 2.93 13.61
C ILE A 76 5.74 2.08 13.14
N LEU A 77 4.89 1.59 14.04
CA LEU A 77 3.71 0.78 13.71
C LEU A 77 2.46 1.64 13.44
N CYS A 78 1.30 1.00 13.34
CA CYS A 78 0.02 1.69 13.35
C CYS A 78 -0.20 2.30 14.75
N PRO A 79 -0.55 3.59 14.87
CA PRO A 79 -0.85 4.19 16.17
C PRO A 79 -2.12 3.56 16.77
N PRO A 80 -2.25 3.55 18.11
CA PRO A 80 -3.48 3.15 18.78
C PRO A 80 -4.70 3.93 18.28
N LYS A 81 -5.87 3.27 18.26
CA LYS A 81 -7.12 3.79 17.69
C LYS A 81 -7.49 5.18 18.26
N GLU A 82 -7.18 5.44 19.52
CA GLU A 82 -7.53 6.68 20.24
C GLU A 82 -6.81 7.93 19.71
N ILE A 83 -5.63 7.76 19.10
CA ILE A 83 -4.79 8.87 18.60
C ILE A 83 -4.51 8.76 17.10
N ARG A 84 -5.16 7.81 16.43
CA ARG A 84 -4.98 7.53 15.01
C ARG A 84 -5.80 8.49 14.17
N SER A 85 -5.18 9.06 13.14
CA SER A 85 -5.90 9.74 12.08
C SER A 85 -6.31 8.75 10.98
N TYR A 86 -7.55 8.87 10.50
CA TYR A 86 -8.03 8.07 9.37
C TYR A 86 -7.28 8.43 8.09
N GLY A 87 -6.60 7.44 7.52
CA GLY A 87 -6.04 7.50 6.18
C GLY A 87 -7.05 7.08 5.10
N ARG A 88 -6.61 7.11 3.85
CA ARG A 88 -7.38 6.78 2.65
C ARG A 88 -8.12 5.43 2.71
N ILE A 89 -7.48 4.40 3.23
CA ILE A 89 -8.01 3.02 3.28
C ILE A 89 -8.46 2.65 4.69
N ASP A 90 -8.17 3.51 5.68
CA ASP A 90 -8.36 3.22 7.09
C ASP A 90 -9.84 3.36 7.48
N SER A 91 -10.33 2.46 8.32
CA SER A 91 -11.70 2.49 8.85
C SER A 91 -11.76 2.02 10.31
N ASP A 92 -12.97 2.06 10.87
CA ASP A 92 -13.25 1.50 12.20
C ASP A 92 -13.12 -0.03 12.25
N GLU A 93 -13.42 -0.69 11.12
CA GLU A 93 -13.38 -2.13 10.94
C GLU A 93 -11.98 -2.66 10.64
N TYR A 94 -11.18 -1.90 9.89
CA TYR A 94 -9.86 -2.32 9.44
C TYR A 94 -8.80 -1.30 9.84
N GLU A 95 -7.99 -1.66 10.83
CA GLU A 95 -6.80 -0.91 11.14
C GLU A 95 -5.71 -1.12 10.10
N ILE A 96 -5.12 -0.03 9.59
CA ILE A 96 -4.19 -0.09 8.47
C ILE A 96 -2.80 0.40 8.86
N LEU A 97 -1.79 -0.43 8.59
CA LEU A 97 -0.40 0.00 8.50
C LEU A 97 -0.10 0.36 7.04
N TYR A 98 0.23 1.64 6.83
CA TYR A 98 0.67 2.13 5.53
C TYR A 98 2.18 1.94 5.37
N THR A 99 2.57 1.26 4.30
CA THR A 99 3.96 1.12 3.86
C THR A 99 4.08 1.44 2.37
N ALA A 100 5.29 1.57 1.86
CA ALA A 100 5.56 1.86 0.45
C ALA A 100 6.61 0.91 -0.14
N SER A 101 6.67 0.84 -1.46
CA SER A 101 7.65 0.01 -2.20
C SER A 101 9.08 0.50 -2.09
N SER A 102 9.26 1.78 -1.76
CA SER A 102 10.58 2.37 -1.59
C SER A 102 10.59 3.39 -0.45
N LYS A 103 11.79 3.61 0.08
CA LYS A 103 12.13 4.68 1.01
C LYS A 103 11.69 6.06 0.52
N ASN A 104 11.97 6.38 -0.75
CA ASN A 104 11.61 7.68 -1.33
C ASN A 104 10.10 7.82 -1.46
N THR A 105 9.38 6.77 -1.84
CA THR A 105 7.91 6.79 -1.84
C THR A 105 7.37 7.06 -0.44
N ALA A 106 7.87 6.33 0.57
CA ALA A 106 7.46 6.53 1.97
C ALA A 106 7.71 7.96 2.48
N LEU A 107 8.83 8.58 2.10
CA LEU A 107 9.15 9.96 2.46
C LEU A 107 8.27 10.98 1.72
N ASN A 108 8.00 10.80 0.42
CA ASN A 108 7.11 11.68 -0.33
C ASN A 108 5.68 11.66 0.20
N GLU A 109 5.18 10.51 0.68
CA GLU A 109 3.85 10.41 1.29
C GLU A 109 3.68 11.25 2.56
N LEU A 110 4.77 11.64 3.23
CA LEU A 110 4.72 12.55 4.38
C LEU A 110 4.43 14.00 3.98
N LYS A 111 4.57 14.35 2.69
CA LYS A 111 4.33 15.70 2.14
C LYS A 111 5.11 16.82 2.82
N THR A 112 6.23 16.48 3.47
CA THR A 112 7.14 17.44 4.10
C THR A 112 8.18 17.88 3.07
N TYR A 113 7.83 18.87 2.25
CA TYR A 113 8.69 19.41 1.19
C TYR A 113 9.51 20.62 1.66
N ASN A 114 10.06 20.55 2.87
CA ASN A 114 10.96 21.58 3.40
C ASN A 114 12.40 21.25 2.99
N ASN A 115 13.15 22.27 2.56
CA ASN A 115 14.59 22.18 2.26
C ASN A 115 15.46 22.19 3.54
N SER A 116 14.84 22.33 4.71
CA SER A 116 15.47 22.21 6.02
C SER A 116 15.52 20.76 6.46
N PHE A 117 16.60 20.41 7.16
CA PHE A 117 16.72 19.08 7.77
C PHE A 117 15.75 18.94 8.94
N GLY A 118 14.94 17.88 8.91
CA GLY A 118 14.19 17.37 10.05
C GLY A 118 14.55 15.92 10.32
N TYR A 119 14.22 15.40 11.50
CA TYR A 119 14.46 14.01 11.85
C TYR A 119 13.31 13.10 11.44
N TYR A 120 13.66 11.92 10.97
CA TYR A 120 12.72 10.90 10.52
C TYR A 120 13.14 9.53 11.05
N ALA A 121 12.15 8.75 11.51
CA ALA A 121 12.33 7.32 11.68
C ALA A 121 11.86 6.60 10.42
N ILE A 122 12.68 5.70 9.90
CA ILE A 122 12.34 4.86 8.75
C ILE A 122 12.49 3.40 9.16
N ALA A 123 11.43 2.63 8.92
CA ALA A 123 11.39 1.21 9.15
C ALA A 123 11.30 0.46 7.82
N THR A 124 11.95 -0.68 7.77
CA THR A 124 11.86 -1.65 6.68
C THR A 124 11.25 -2.93 7.22
N PHE A 125 10.14 -3.35 6.62
CA PHE A 125 9.46 -4.60 6.89
C PHE A 125 9.74 -5.57 5.75
N CYS A 126 9.95 -6.85 6.06
CA CYS A 126 10.15 -7.89 5.07
C CYS A 126 9.14 -9.02 5.27
N ILE A 127 8.64 -9.59 4.18
CA ILE A 127 7.81 -10.81 4.22
C ILE A 127 8.70 -12.00 4.56
N TYR A 128 8.36 -12.76 5.59
CA TYR A 128 9.09 -13.98 5.97
C TYR A 128 8.40 -15.28 5.53
N ASP A 129 7.16 -15.22 5.05
CA ASP A 129 6.42 -16.36 4.49
C ASP A 129 5.81 -15.99 3.13
N SER A 130 4.50 -15.72 3.09
CA SER A 130 3.79 -15.22 1.92
C SER A 130 2.58 -14.41 2.34
N ILE A 131 2.11 -13.49 1.50
CA ILE A 131 0.91 -12.70 1.77
C ILE A 131 0.11 -12.46 0.50
N LYS A 132 -1.23 -12.47 0.63
CA LYS A 132 -2.15 -12.12 -0.45
C LYS A 132 -2.29 -10.61 -0.57
N VAL A 133 -1.88 -10.10 -1.73
CA VAL A 133 -1.93 -8.68 -2.11
C VAL A 133 -2.90 -8.49 -3.25
N LEU A 134 -3.82 -7.54 -3.11
CA LEU A 134 -4.71 -7.09 -4.17
C LEU A 134 -4.20 -5.78 -4.75
N PRO A 135 -3.65 -5.76 -5.97
CA PRO A 135 -3.38 -4.52 -6.68
C PRO A 135 -4.67 -3.99 -7.29
N ILE A 136 -5.00 -2.72 -7.04
CA ILE A 136 -6.15 -2.05 -7.68
C ILE A 136 -5.68 -1.32 -8.95
N GLY A 137 -6.49 -1.35 -10.01
CA GLY A 137 -6.17 -0.67 -11.27
C GLY A 137 -5.18 -1.42 -12.17
N GLU A 138 -4.77 -2.63 -11.80
CA GLU A 138 -3.71 -3.36 -12.53
C GLU A 138 -4.17 -3.87 -13.89
N LEU A 139 -5.46 -4.20 -14.07
CA LEU A 139 -5.99 -4.69 -15.35
C LEU A 139 -5.94 -3.58 -16.40
N SER A 140 -6.51 -2.42 -16.06
CA SER A 140 -6.54 -1.24 -16.94
C SER A 140 -5.14 -0.71 -17.21
N HIS A 141 -4.27 -0.65 -16.19
CA HIS A 141 -2.88 -0.23 -16.38
C HIS A 141 -2.13 -1.16 -17.33
N THR A 142 -2.20 -2.47 -17.08
CA THR A 142 -1.52 -3.48 -17.92
C THR A 142 -1.99 -3.43 -19.37
N GLN A 143 -3.28 -3.22 -19.61
CA GLN A 143 -3.82 -3.13 -20.97
C GLN A 143 -3.26 -1.91 -21.72
N ILE A 144 -3.10 -0.77 -21.04
CA ILE A 144 -2.60 0.48 -21.65
C ILE A 144 -1.09 0.41 -21.93
N THR A 145 -0.30 -0.13 -21.00
CA THR A 145 1.17 -0.05 -21.06
C THR A 145 1.83 -1.33 -21.55
N GLY A 146 1.10 -2.44 -21.62
CA GLY A 146 1.64 -3.78 -21.84
C GLY A 146 2.40 -4.35 -20.64
N ARG A 147 2.47 -3.64 -19.51
CA ARG A 147 3.20 -4.05 -18.31
C ARG A 147 2.48 -3.58 -17.05
N GLY A 148 2.31 -4.47 -16.10
CA GLY A 148 1.67 -4.17 -14.84
C GLY A 148 2.53 -3.28 -13.95
N MET A 149 1.88 -2.40 -13.22
CA MET A 149 2.53 -1.51 -12.26
C MET A 149 3.05 -2.32 -11.07
N PHE A 150 2.29 -3.32 -10.63
CA PHE A 150 2.59 -4.12 -9.44
C PHE A 150 3.20 -5.48 -9.79
N LEU A 151 2.76 -6.09 -10.90
CA LEU A 151 3.15 -7.43 -11.30
C LEU A 151 4.37 -7.49 -12.22
N GLY A 152 4.79 -6.35 -12.77
CA GLY A 152 5.97 -6.23 -13.62
C GLY A 152 5.94 -7.21 -14.79
N ASN A 153 6.81 -8.22 -14.77
CA ASN A 153 6.93 -9.19 -15.87
C ASN A 153 5.84 -10.28 -15.83
N GLN A 154 5.11 -10.43 -14.71
CA GLN A 154 4.03 -11.42 -14.60
C GLN A 154 2.72 -10.96 -15.28
N SER A 155 2.69 -9.75 -15.81
CA SER A 155 1.52 -9.15 -16.48
C SER A 155 1.10 -9.86 -17.77
N GLN A 156 1.94 -10.73 -18.32
CA GLN A 156 1.58 -11.59 -19.46
C GLN A 156 0.34 -12.46 -19.17
N SER A 157 0.18 -12.91 -17.94
CA SER A 157 -1.02 -13.68 -17.54
C SER A 157 -2.28 -12.81 -17.60
N ILE A 158 -2.20 -11.55 -17.16
CA ILE A 158 -3.31 -10.59 -17.26
C ILE A 158 -3.67 -10.33 -18.73
N ILE A 159 -2.68 -10.09 -19.59
CA ILE A 159 -2.91 -9.85 -21.02
C ILE A 159 -3.62 -11.04 -21.66
N LYS A 160 -3.18 -12.27 -21.36
CA LYS A 160 -3.84 -13.49 -21.84
C LYS A 160 -5.29 -13.60 -21.34
N PHE A 161 -5.55 -13.27 -20.07
CA PHE A 161 -6.91 -13.28 -19.53
C PHE A 161 -7.82 -12.28 -20.24
N ILE A 162 -7.32 -11.06 -20.46
CA ILE A 162 -8.06 -10.00 -21.16
C ILE A 162 -8.37 -10.43 -22.60
N ASN A 163 -7.37 -10.93 -23.33
CA ASN A 163 -7.52 -11.31 -24.74
C ASN A 163 -8.41 -12.53 -24.98
N ALA A 164 -8.68 -13.33 -23.95
CA ALA A 164 -9.58 -14.48 -24.04
C ALA A 164 -11.07 -14.11 -23.92
N CYS A 165 -11.39 -12.87 -23.53
CA CYS A 165 -12.76 -12.44 -23.25
C CYS A 165 -13.39 -11.74 -24.46
N ASN A 166 -14.72 -11.56 -24.43
CA ASN A 166 -15.42 -10.75 -25.42
C ASN A 166 -14.94 -9.28 -25.35
N PRO A 167 -14.62 -8.61 -26.49
CA PRO A 167 -14.10 -7.24 -26.48
C PRO A 167 -14.98 -6.18 -25.79
N ASP A 168 -16.30 -6.30 -25.90
CA ASP A 168 -17.24 -5.35 -25.29
C ASP A 168 -17.27 -5.53 -23.77
N GLU A 169 -17.24 -6.79 -23.30
CA GLU A 169 -17.16 -7.10 -21.88
C GLU A 169 -15.83 -6.67 -21.28
N VAL A 170 -14.73 -6.88 -22.01
CA VAL A 170 -13.40 -6.41 -21.62
C VAL A 170 -13.39 -4.89 -21.45
N THR A 171 -13.96 -4.16 -22.39
CA THR A 171 -14.00 -2.68 -22.29
C THR A 171 -14.69 -2.25 -20.99
N ARG A 172 -15.83 -2.86 -20.66
CA ARG A 172 -16.57 -2.58 -19.41
C ARG A 172 -15.80 -3.00 -18.15
N LEU A 173 -15.11 -4.14 -18.21
CA LEU A 173 -14.22 -4.60 -17.14
C LEU A 173 -13.10 -3.58 -16.87
N LEU A 174 -12.44 -3.09 -17.92
CA LEU A 174 -11.32 -2.14 -17.81
C LEU A 174 -11.79 -0.76 -17.34
N ILE A 175 -12.95 -0.27 -17.81
CA ILE A 175 -13.59 0.94 -17.29
C ILE A 175 -13.85 0.81 -15.79
N THR A 176 -14.40 -0.33 -15.36
CA THR A 176 -14.71 -0.59 -13.96
C THR A 176 -13.43 -0.63 -13.11
N ASP A 177 -12.40 -1.35 -13.56
CA ASP A 177 -11.10 -1.41 -12.88
C ASP A 177 -10.48 -0.02 -12.69
N LYS A 178 -10.46 0.79 -13.75
CA LYS A 178 -9.94 2.15 -13.71
C LYS A 178 -10.73 3.04 -12.78
N PHE A 179 -12.06 2.98 -12.85
CA PHE A 179 -12.95 3.80 -12.02
C PHE A 179 -12.84 3.46 -10.53
N LEU A 180 -12.72 2.17 -10.18
CA LEU A 180 -12.48 1.75 -8.79
C LEU A 180 -11.11 2.21 -8.28
N SER A 181 -10.07 2.11 -9.12
CA SER A 181 -8.75 2.67 -8.80
C SER A 181 -8.84 4.18 -8.55
N ASP A 182 -9.50 4.94 -9.42
CA ASP A 182 -9.65 6.39 -9.28
C ASP A 182 -10.47 6.77 -8.04
N SER A 183 -11.50 5.98 -7.74
CA SER A 183 -12.32 6.17 -6.54
C SER A 183 -11.50 5.94 -5.27
N LEU A 184 -10.67 4.88 -5.22
CA LEU A 184 -9.72 4.65 -4.12
C LEU A 184 -8.66 5.75 -4.05
N MET A 185 -8.35 6.39 -5.18
CA MET A 185 -7.42 7.52 -5.29
C MET A 185 -8.11 8.89 -5.21
N SER A 186 -9.37 9.01 -4.81
CA SER A 186 -10.05 10.32 -4.69
C SER A 186 -9.65 11.11 -3.42
N ASP A 187 -9.88 12.42 -3.32
CA ASP A 187 -9.57 13.14 -2.06
C ASP A 187 -10.68 13.04 -1.00
N ASP A 188 -11.76 12.31 -1.28
CA ASP A 188 -12.86 12.05 -0.35
C ASP A 188 -12.62 10.76 0.44
N TYR A 189 -12.18 10.89 1.69
CA TYR A 189 -11.84 9.73 2.52
C TYR A 189 -13.05 8.86 2.90
N ASN A 190 -14.28 9.39 2.80
CA ASN A 190 -15.49 8.56 2.98
C ASN A 190 -15.71 7.59 1.82
N ILE A 191 -15.25 7.96 0.62
CA ILE A 191 -15.32 7.11 -0.57
C ILE A 191 -14.19 6.10 -0.57
N THR A 192 -12.97 6.55 -0.29
CA THR A 192 -11.79 5.69 -0.40
C THR A 192 -11.80 4.58 0.65
N SER A 193 -12.18 4.89 1.90
CA SER A 193 -12.33 3.89 2.97
C SER A 193 -13.47 2.91 2.65
N TYR A 194 -14.58 3.41 2.10
CA TYR A 194 -15.70 2.56 1.70
C TYR A 194 -15.34 1.56 0.60
N VAL A 195 -14.63 2.00 -0.44
CA VAL A 195 -14.12 1.10 -1.50
C VAL A 195 -13.24 0.01 -0.90
N ALA A 196 -12.32 0.38 0.00
CA ALA A 196 -11.46 -0.57 0.69
C ALA A 196 -12.23 -1.58 1.54
N ASN A 197 -13.22 -1.12 2.31
CA ASN A 197 -14.08 -1.98 3.12
C ASN A 197 -14.81 -3.01 2.24
N CYS A 198 -15.45 -2.57 1.16
CA CYS A 198 -16.12 -3.48 0.23
C CYS A 198 -15.17 -4.49 -0.41
N ILE A 199 -13.92 -4.09 -0.70
CA ILE A 199 -12.89 -4.99 -1.21
C ILE A 199 -12.52 -6.06 -0.17
N PHE A 200 -12.27 -5.66 1.09
CA PHE A 200 -11.95 -6.60 2.17
C PHE A 200 -13.12 -7.51 2.54
N GLU A 201 -14.36 -7.02 2.47
CA GLU A 201 -15.57 -7.81 2.68
C GLU A 201 -15.76 -8.85 1.57
N LYS A 202 -15.67 -8.43 0.30
CA LYS A 202 -15.80 -9.34 -0.84
C LYS A 202 -14.69 -10.39 -0.85
N LYS A 203 -13.50 -10.04 -0.39
CA LYS A 203 -12.31 -10.88 -0.47
C LYS A 203 -11.58 -10.93 0.87
N SER A 204 -12.17 -11.63 1.83
CA SER A 204 -11.69 -11.67 3.22
C SER A 204 -10.29 -12.26 3.40
N ASP A 205 -9.81 -13.06 2.45
CA ASP A 205 -8.50 -13.71 2.46
C ASP A 205 -7.33 -12.79 2.05
N ILE A 206 -7.60 -11.57 1.53
CA ILE A 206 -6.53 -10.59 1.30
C ILE A 206 -6.19 -9.84 2.59
N SER A 207 -4.90 -9.54 2.73
CA SER A 207 -4.37 -8.79 3.87
C SER A 207 -3.82 -7.42 3.46
N VAL A 208 -3.62 -7.20 2.16
CA VAL A 208 -3.01 -5.99 1.63
C VAL A 208 -3.74 -5.50 0.39
N ILE A 209 -4.01 -4.20 0.35
CA ILE A 209 -4.38 -3.49 -0.88
C ILE A 209 -3.16 -2.69 -1.34
N ALA A 210 -2.69 -2.94 -2.56
CA ALA A 210 -1.62 -2.19 -3.20
C ALA A 210 -2.23 -1.16 -4.17
N TYR A 211 -1.75 0.07 -4.11
CA TYR A 211 -2.27 1.20 -4.89
C TYR A 211 -1.15 2.19 -5.25
N PRO A 212 -1.29 2.94 -6.36
CA PRO A 212 -0.27 3.90 -6.77
C PRO A 212 -0.10 5.04 -5.74
N SER A 213 1.10 5.60 -5.68
CA SER A 213 1.35 6.83 -4.91
C SER A 213 0.84 8.06 -5.66
N LYS A 214 0.15 8.97 -4.94
CA LYS A 214 -0.15 10.31 -5.46
C LYS A 214 1.06 11.24 -5.42
N GLN A 215 1.97 10.99 -4.49
CA GLN A 215 3.05 11.92 -4.16
C GLN A 215 4.34 11.62 -4.93
N PHE A 216 4.50 10.38 -5.43
CA PHE A 216 5.69 9.98 -6.18
C PHE A 216 5.32 9.11 -7.37
N SER A 217 5.54 9.62 -8.58
CA SER A 217 5.26 8.89 -9.82
C SER A 217 6.04 7.58 -9.88
N GLY A 218 5.37 6.48 -10.23
CA GLY A 218 5.93 5.13 -10.19
C GLY A 218 6.09 4.53 -8.78
N GLY A 219 5.84 5.31 -7.73
CA GLY A 219 5.79 4.83 -6.36
C GLY A 219 4.53 4.01 -6.10
N ILE A 220 4.66 3.00 -5.24
CA ILE A 220 3.56 2.12 -4.84
C ILE A 220 3.39 2.17 -3.33
N ASN A 221 2.15 2.27 -2.88
CA ASN A 221 1.76 2.17 -1.49
C ASN A 221 1.05 0.83 -1.22
N PHE A 222 1.14 0.39 0.03
CA PHE A 222 0.51 -0.82 0.54
C PHE A 222 -0.23 -0.46 1.82
N ALA A 223 -1.51 -0.76 1.84
CA ALA A 223 -2.33 -0.73 3.04
C ALA A 223 -2.46 -2.15 3.57
N ILE A 224 -1.76 -2.43 4.67
CA ILE A 224 -1.70 -3.76 5.30
C ILE A 224 -2.64 -3.75 6.49
N LYS A 225 -3.53 -4.75 6.61
CA LYS A 225 -4.32 -4.96 7.83
C LYS A 225 -3.37 -5.13 9.03
N ASN A 226 -3.52 -4.27 10.04
CA ASN A 226 -2.60 -4.16 11.18
C ASN A 226 -2.45 -5.49 11.93
N ASN A 227 -3.56 -6.21 12.12
CA ASN A 227 -3.58 -7.52 12.77
C ASN A 227 -2.89 -8.64 11.96
N MET A 228 -2.57 -8.41 10.68
CA MET A 228 -1.89 -9.39 9.81
C MET A 228 -0.38 -9.15 9.72
N ILE A 229 0.16 -8.06 10.27
CA ILE A 229 1.58 -7.72 10.13
C ILE A 229 2.44 -8.86 10.64
N TRP A 230 2.27 -9.28 11.89
CA TRP A 230 3.17 -10.26 12.50
C TRP A 230 2.96 -11.70 12.03
N ASN A 231 1.89 -11.97 11.28
CA ASN A 231 1.65 -13.27 10.65
C ASN A 231 2.46 -13.46 9.36
N HIS A 232 2.95 -12.37 8.76
CA HIS A 232 3.58 -12.41 7.44
C HIS A 232 4.87 -11.59 7.34
N PHE A 233 5.04 -10.57 8.18
CA PHE A 233 6.14 -9.62 8.16
C PHE A 233 6.95 -9.63 9.45
N GLY A 234 8.24 -9.35 9.31
CA GLY A 234 9.13 -8.96 10.40
C GLY A 234 9.78 -7.61 10.12
N ILE A 235 10.27 -6.95 11.18
CA ILE A 235 11.09 -5.76 11.03
C ILE A 235 12.49 -6.20 10.61
N ASN A 236 12.91 -5.74 9.44
CA ASN A 236 14.25 -5.96 8.91
C ASN A 236 15.22 -4.88 9.37
N ALA A 237 14.80 -3.62 9.39
CA ALA A 237 15.68 -2.53 9.79
C ALA A 237 14.89 -1.36 10.35
N VAL A 238 15.50 -0.62 11.27
CA VAL A 238 15.01 0.67 11.74
C VAL A 238 16.18 1.64 11.75
N ARG A 239 15.95 2.83 11.20
CA ARG A 239 16.94 3.90 11.15
C ARG A 239 16.33 5.23 11.56
N TYR A 240 17.16 6.11 12.11
CA TYR A 240 16.81 7.47 12.47
C TYR A 240 17.79 8.41 11.77
N ALA A 241 17.31 9.36 10.98
CA ALA A 241 18.18 10.22 10.18
C ALA A 241 17.65 11.64 10.10
N GLN A 242 18.55 12.60 9.91
CA GLN A 242 18.17 13.91 9.42
C GLN A 242 17.98 13.84 7.91
N ILE A 243 16.82 14.28 7.44
CA ILE A 243 16.46 14.25 6.03
C ILE A 243 15.92 15.62 5.62
N ARG A 244 16.32 16.07 4.43
CA ARG A 244 15.69 17.21 3.75
C ARG A 244 15.25 16.81 2.35
N HIS A 245 14.18 17.44 1.87
CA HIS A 245 13.78 17.31 0.48
C HIS A 245 14.71 18.14 -0.40
N LEU A 246 15.18 17.55 -1.51
CA LEU A 246 16.02 18.24 -2.49
C LEU A 246 15.16 18.81 -3.61
N ALA A 247 14.63 17.93 -4.45
CA ALA A 247 13.76 18.23 -5.58
C ALA A 247 13.17 16.93 -6.14
N CYS A 248 12.04 17.02 -6.85
CA CYS A 248 11.48 15.92 -7.64
C CYS A 248 11.30 14.58 -6.89
N GLY A 249 11.05 14.66 -5.58
CA GLY A 249 10.86 13.50 -4.71
C GLY A 249 12.15 12.78 -4.29
N TYR A 250 13.30 13.41 -4.48
CA TYR A 250 14.59 12.97 -3.97
C TYR A 250 14.95 13.72 -2.69
N PHE A 251 15.72 13.04 -1.83
CA PHE A 251 16.05 13.50 -0.50
C PHE A 251 17.55 13.35 -0.24
N GLU A 252 18.06 14.19 0.64
CA GLU A 252 19.40 14.07 1.22
C GLU A 252 19.28 13.61 2.67
N GLU A 253 20.20 12.75 3.09
CA GLU A 253 20.24 12.15 4.42
C GLU A 253 21.60 12.39 5.08
N ARG A 254 21.60 12.66 6.39
CA ARG A 254 22.81 12.78 7.22
C ARG A 254 22.50 12.41 8.66
N ASN A 255 23.54 12.31 9.50
CA ASN A 255 23.41 12.02 10.93
C ASN A 255 22.55 10.77 11.16
N THR A 256 22.79 9.73 10.37
CA THR A 256 22.03 8.48 10.42
C THR A 256 22.48 7.66 11.61
N ARG A 257 21.50 7.06 12.30
CA ARG A 257 21.69 6.04 13.32
C ARG A 257 20.88 4.81 12.96
N HIS A 258 21.39 3.65 13.35
CA HIS A 258 20.79 2.36 13.05
C HIS A 258 20.44 1.60 14.33
N VAL A 259 19.36 0.83 14.26
CA VAL A 259 19.05 -0.15 15.30
C VAL A 259 19.87 -1.40 15.03
N LYS A 260 20.64 -1.84 16.04
CA LYS A 260 21.42 -3.09 16.00
C LYS A 260 20.70 -4.27 16.64
N GLY A 261 19.60 -4.02 17.35
CA GLY A 261 18.79 -5.06 17.97
C GLY A 261 17.48 -4.52 18.53
N ILE A 262 16.50 -5.40 18.70
CA ILE A 262 15.19 -5.06 19.27
C ILE A 262 14.85 -6.08 20.35
N THR A 263 14.65 -5.65 21.59
CA THR A 263 14.34 -6.59 22.68
C THR A 263 13.01 -7.31 22.43
N GLN A 264 12.76 -8.41 23.14
CA GLN A 264 11.47 -9.14 23.11
C GLN A 264 10.26 -8.22 23.32
N ARG A 265 10.43 -7.17 24.13
CA ARG A 265 9.36 -6.20 24.45
C ARG A 265 9.26 -5.06 23.44
N GLY A 266 10.08 -5.04 22.39
CA GLY A 266 10.04 -4.02 21.34
C GLY A 266 10.90 -2.78 21.61
N LYS A 267 11.77 -2.79 22.63
CA LYS A 267 12.71 -1.68 22.88
C LYS A 267 13.83 -1.71 21.83
N LEU A 268 14.08 -0.57 21.21
CA LEU A 268 15.12 -0.40 20.20
C LEU A 268 16.48 -0.22 20.86
N ILE A 269 17.47 -0.99 20.38
CA ILE A 269 18.87 -0.88 20.79
C ILE A 269 19.61 -0.22 19.63
N TRP A 270 19.98 1.05 19.82
CA TRP A 270 20.70 1.83 18.82
C TRP A 270 22.18 1.47 18.82
N ASP A 271 22.78 1.52 17.64
CA ASP A 271 24.23 1.48 17.51
C ASP A 271 24.82 2.86 17.83
N GLU A 272 25.70 2.90 18.84
CA GLU A 272 26.37 4.11 19.29
C GLU A 272 27.66 4.39 18.48
N ASN A 273 28.16 3.39 17.74
CA ASN A 273 29.45 3.45 17.06
C ASN A 273 29.36 3.80 15.56
N HIS A 274 28.16 3.76 14.95
CA HIS A 274 27.95 3.99 13.51
C HIS A 274 27.09 5.25 13.26
N ALA A 275 27.57 6.39 13.74
CA ALA A 275 27.07 7.67 13.25
C ALA A 275 27.74 7.96 11.89
N ASP A 276 26.94 8.23 10.86
CA ASP A 276 27.36 8.74 9.52
C ASP A 276 27.52 7.77 8.34
N ASP A 277 26.99 6.55 8.40
CA ASP A 277 26.76 5.75 7.19
C ASP A 277 25.49 6.23 6.46
N GLN A 278 25.65 7.20 5.56
CA GLN A 278 24.54 7.84 4.84
C GLN A 278 23.76 6.90 3.91
N TYR A 279 24.32 5.73 3.56
CA TYR A 279 23.81 4.90 2.46
C TYR A 279 23.48 3.44 2.81
N TYR A 280 23.88 2.95 3.98
CA TYR A 280 23.66 1.55 4.36
C TYR A 280 22.47 1.42 5.30
N ALA A 281 21.62 0.41 5.07
CA ALA A 281 20.72 -0.09 6.10
C ALA A 281 21.45 -1.23 6.83
N CYS A 282 21.37 -1.27 8.15
CA CYS A 282 21.84 -2.41 8.94
C CYS A 282 20.65 -3.37 9.11
N PRO A 283 20.56 -4.46 8.33
CA PRO A 283 19.50 -5.45 8.49
C PRO A 283 19.68 -6.20 9.81
N LEU A 284 18.55 -6.53 10.42
CA LEU A 284 18.43 -7.42 11.56
C LEU A 284 18.33 -8.84 11.01
N GLU A 285 19.23 -9.71 11.46
CA GLU A 285 19.22 -11.12 11.14
C GLU A 285 19.19 -11.93 12.44
N PRO A 286 18.09 -12.67 12.71
CA PRO A 286 16.87 -12.79 11.89
C PRO A 286 15.99 -11.53 11.91
N LEU A 287 15.02 -11.45 11.00
CA LEU A 287 13.93 -10.46 11.03
C LEU A 287 13.24 -10.49 12.40
N TRP A 288 13.02 -9.32 13.01
CA TRP A 288 12.39 -9.24 14.32
C TRP A 288 10.87 -9.33 14.24
N THR A 289 10.28 -10.17 15.09
CA THR A 289 8.84 -10.19 15.41
C THR A 289 8.62 -10.15 16.93
N PRO A 290 7.44 -9.69 17.41
CA PRO A 290 7.13 -9.72 18.84
C PRO A 290 7.25 -11.13 19.42
N GLY A 291 7.89 -11.24 20.59
CA GLY A 291 8.06 -12.51 21.29
C GLY A 291 9.28 -13.34 20.87
N GLN A 292 10.04 -12.93 19.85
CA GLN A 292 11.35 -13.54 19.57
C GLN A 292 12.39 -13.10 20.60
N SER A 293 13.07 -14.07 21.20
CA SER A 293 14.25 -13.86 22.05
C SER A 293 15.42 -13.35 21.23
N ILE A 294 16.04 -12.24 21.67
CA ILE A 294 17.47 -12.00 21.42
C ILE A 294 18.23 -12.65 22.57
#